data_AF-A0A8T6G8R4-F1
#
_entry.id   AF-A0A8T6G8R4-F1
#
_cell.length_a   1.000
_cell.length_b   1.000
_cell.length_c   1.000
_cell.angle_alpha   90.00
_cell.angle_beta   90.00
_cell.angle_gamma   90.00
#
_symmetry.space_group_name_H-M   'P 1'
#
loop_
_entity.id
_entity.type
_entity.pdbx_description
1 polymer ?
#
loop_
_entity_poly.entity_id
_entity_poly.type
_entity_poly.pdbx_seq_one_letter_code
_entity_poly.pdbx_strand_id
1 'polypeptide(L)'
;MNTTEYTIYFAGELFDHKHLIGNSLLANRIERLSGRRYRCVLPQDLEQTDSRAVDIRNQDLLGVATCDCALFNFDGPDLDSGTVVEFVYAKLLDIPAVILRTDFRGGGDQDTDGDAWNLMASFYPRTRNVSLNAMAWYQQARREADDPMAAAALYADRIARKAIDALDAARAAPSLLNATPDDVEHLYRWALTFPGGGLADRAAGEESLRAAVHRIVSSKTSRNLL
;
A
#
# COMPACT_ATOMS: atom_id res chain seq x y z
N MET A 1 20.05 9.94 15.03
CA MET A 1 20.13 8.57 14.47
C MET A 1 19.60 8.65 13.06
N ASN A 2 20.35 8.19 12.06
CA ASN A 2 19.88 8.17 10.67
C ASN A 2 18.86 7.03 10.57
N THR A 3 17.57 7.32 10.79
CA THR A 3 16.49 6.34 10.62
C THR A 3 16.29 6.11 9.14
N THR A 4 16.47 4.87 8.68
CA THR A 4 16.13 4.47 7.30
C THR A 4 14.66 4.80 7.03
N GLU A 5 14.41 5.61 6.00
CA GLU A 5 13.07 5.93 5.50
C GLU A 5 12.60 4.80 4.55
N TYR A 6 11.33 4.42 4.65
CA TYR A 6 10.63 3.46 3.81
C TYR A 6 9.45 4.13 3.14
N THR A 7 9.30 3.88 1.84
CA THR A 7 8.15 4.36 1.06
C THR A 7 6.98 3.39 1.14
N ILE A 8 5.77 3.91 1.31
CA ILE A 8 4.52 3.15 1.31
C ILE A 8 3.71 3.54 0.09
N TYR A 9 3.45 2.61 -0.82
CA TYR A 9 2.38 2.82 -1.80
C TYR A 9 1.04 2.65 -1.10
N PHE A 10 0.26 3.73 -0.97
CA PHE A 10 -1.03 3.73 -0.28
C PHE A 10 -2.15 3.74 -1.31
N ALA A 11 -2.63 2.55 -1.61
CA ALA A 11 -3.73 2.26 -2.53
C ALA A 11 -5.09 2.26 -1.81
N GLY A 12 -6.12 2.64 -2.55
CA GLY A 12 -7.50 2.70 -2.09
C GLY A 12 -8.32 3.59 -3.01
N GLU A 13 -9.62 3.65 -2.77
CA GLU A 13 -10.48 4.60 -3.47
C GLU A 13 -9.98 6.03 -3.27
N LEU A 14 -10.03 6.85 -4.33
CA LEU A 14 -9.57 8.25 -4.32
C LEU A 14 -10.50 9.19 -5.11
N PHE A 15 -11.78 8.81 -5.25
CA PHE A 15 -12.69 9.44 -6.20
C PHE A 15 -13.65 10.47 -5.60
N ASP A 16 -13.86 10.42 -4.28
CA ASP A 16 -14.78 11.32 -3.60
C ASP A 16 -14.09 12.13 -2.48
N HIS A 17 -14.83 13.09 -1.92
CA HIS A 17 -14.28 13.99 -0.91
C HIS A 17 -13.77 13.25 0.34
N LYS A 18 -14.45 12.16 0.74
CA LYS A 18 -14.11 11.40 1.94
C LYS A 18 -12.86 10.58 1.70
N HIS A 19 -12.77 9.97 0.51
CA HIS A 19 -11.59 9.25 0.04
C HIS A 19 -10.36 10.16 0.03
N LEU A 20 -10.41 11.27 -0.71
CA LEU A 20 -9.27 12.17 -0.88
C LEU A 20 -8.77 12.73 0.46
N ILE A 21 -9.68 13.29 1.29
CA ILE A 21 -9.31 13.87 2.58
C ILE A 21 -8.89 12.79 3.58
N GLY A 22 -9.57 11.63 3.59
CA GLY A 22 -9.28 10.51 4.47
C GLY A 22 -7.89 9.93 4.21
N ASN A 23 -7.56 9.68 2.95
CA ASN A 23 -6.26 9.18 2.50
C ASN A 23 -5.14 10.16 2.91
N SER A 24 -5.27 11.44 2.57
CA SER A 24 -4.27 12.46 2.94
C SER A 24 -4.11 12.61 4.45
N LEU A 25 -5.21 12.60 5.21
CA LEU A 25 -5.16 12.69 6.67
C LEU A 25 -4.42 11.49 7.26
N LEU A 26 -4.78 10.27 6.86
CA LEU A 26 -4.19 9.05 7.40
C LEU A 26 -2.71 8.94 7.02
N ALA A 27 -2.36 9.22 5.76
CA ALA A 27 -0.97 9.29 5.30
C ALA A 27 -0.15 10.24 6.18
N ASN A 28 -0.62 11.48 6.38
CA ASN A 28 0.04 12.46 7.24
C ASN A 28 0.25 11.94 8.68
N ARG A 29 -0.73 11.21 9.23
CA ARG A 29 -0.61 10.64 10.59
C ARG A 29 0.39 9.50 10.64
N ILE A 30 0.44 8.64 9.62
CA ILE A 30 1.45 7.58 9.52
C ILE A 30 2.87 8.18 9.48
N GLU A 31 3.10 9.20 8.64
CA GLU A 31 4.43 9.83 8.54
C GLU A 31 4.84 10.49 9.86
N ARG A 32 3.94 11.28 10.46
CA ARG A 32 4.22 12.00 11.70
C ARG A 32 4.47 11.04 12.87
N LEU A 33 3.60 10.05 13.06
CA LEU A 33 3.66 9.15 14.22
C LEU A 33 4.74 8.08 14.09
N SER A 34 5.18 7.76 12.86
CA SER A 34 6.35 6.89 12.64
C SER A 34 7.68 7.62 12.83
N GLY A 35 7.66 8.94 13.03
CA GLY A 35 8.87 9.77 13.07
C GLY A 35 9.56 9.87 11.71
N ARG A 36 8.79 9.90 10.62
CA ARG A 36 9.24 9.87 9.21
C ARG A 36 9.99 8.60 8.80
N ARG A 37 9.88 7.50 9.55
CA ARG A 37 10.32 6.18 9.07
C ARG A 37 9.52 5.72 7.87
N TYR A 38 8.24 6.06 7.85
CA TYR A 38 7.33 5.73 6.77
C TYR A 38 6.93 7.00 6.05
N ARG A 39 7.11 7.03 4.73
CA ARG A 39 6.67 8.11 3.84
C ARG A 39 5.62 7.55 2.89
N CYS A 40 4.41 8.12 2.91
CA CYS A 40 3.33 7.65 2.06
C CYS A 40 3.45 8.25 0.66
N VAL A 41 3.18 7.43 -0.34
CA VAL A 41 3.00 7.81 -1.73
C VAL A 41 1.54 7.55 -2.06
N LEU A 42 0.76 8.62 -2.18
CA LEU A 42 -0.66 8.54 -2.53
C LEU A 42 -0.83 8.72 -4.04
N PRO A 43 -1.55 7.82 -4.74
CA PRO A 43 -1.80 7.97 -6.18
C PRO A 43 -2.48 9.31 -6.54
N GLN A 44 -3.33 9.82 -5.65
CA GLN A 44 -4.02 11.11 -5.81
C GLN A 44 -3.10 12.35 -5.83
N ASP A 45 -1.88 12.23 -5.31
CA ASP A 45 -0.89 13.33 -5.27
C ASP A 45 0.13 13.24 -6.42
N LEU A 46 0.12 12.15 -7.19
CA LEU A 46 1.01 11.97 -8.32
C LEU A 46 0.51 12.77 -9.53
N GLU A 47 1.45 13.32 -10.28
CA GLU A 47 1.13 14.13 -11.46
C GLU A 47 0.36 13.27 -12.49
N GLN A 48 -0.85 13.70 -12.85
CA GLN A 48 -1.64 13.09 -13.91
C GLN A 48 -1.35 13.83 -15.23
N THR A 49 -0.09 13.79 -15.67
CA THR A 49 0.34 14.37 -16.95
C THR A 49 -0.18 13.52 -18.09
N ASP A 50 -1.30 13.90 -18.68
CA ASP A 50 -1.95 13.27 -19.83
C ASP A 50 -3.02 12.25 -19.42
N SER A 51 -4.26 12.59 -19.76
CA SER A 51 -5.51 11.89 -19.46
C SER A 51 -5.66 10.53 -20.17
N ARG A 52 -4.56 9.82 -20.44
CA ARG A 52 -4.55 8.49 -21.05
C ARG A 52 -4.53 7.43 -19.95
N ALA A 53 -5.50 6.52 -19.99
CA ALA A 53 -5.65 5.42 -19.03
C ALA A 53 -4.38 4.56 -18.87
N VAL A 54 -3.56 4.43 -19.92
CA VAL A 54 -2.30 3.68 -19.88
C VAL A 54 -1.24 4.36 -18.99
N ASP A 55 -1.20 5.69 -18.97
CA ASP A 55 -0.19 6.45 -18.23
C ASP A 55 -0.50 6.41 -16.73
N ILE A 56 -1.78 6.54 -16.36
CA ILE A 56 -2.26 6.35 -14.98
C ILE A 56 -1.88 4.94 -14.49
N ARG A 57 -2.29 3.90 -15.22
CA ARG A 57 -1.96 2.51 -14.86
C ARG A 57 -0.44 2.29 -14.73
N ASN A 58 0.34 2.80 -15.67
CA ASN A 58 1.79 2.61 -15.63
C ASN A 58 2.44 3.35 -14.46
N GLN A 59 1.93 4.54 -14.11
CA GLN A 59 2.36 5.29 -12.94
C GLN A 59 2.09 4.53 -11.65
N ASP A 60 0.88 3.99 -11.50
CA ASP A 60 0.44 3.26 -10.32
C ASP A 60 1.23 1.94 -10.15
N LEU A 61 1.33 1.13 -11.22
CA LEU A 61 2.12 -0.10 -11.18
C LEU A 61 3.61 0.15 -10.93
N LEU A 62 4.18 1.23 -11.47
CA LEU A 62 5.56 1.61 -11.17
C LEU A 62 5.71 2.07 -9.71
N GLY A 63 4.72 2.80 -9.19
CA GLY A 63 4.65 3.17 -7.77
C GLY A 63 4.66 1.96 -6.86
N VAL A 64 3.85 0.94 -7.19
CA VAL A 64 3.88 -0.36 -6.49
C VAL A 64 5.23 -1.04 -6.65
N ALA A 65 5.76 -1.17 -7.86
CA ALA A 65 7.03 -1.90 -8.08
C ALA A 65 8.20 -1.29 -7.30
N THR A 66 8.20 0.03 -7.13
CA THR A 66 9.32 0.78 -6.52
C THR A 66 9.16 1.04 -5.03
N CYS A 67 7.98 0.84 -4.44
CA CYS A 67 7.76 1.09 -3.01
C CYS A 67 8.49 0.06 -2.12
N ASP A 68 8.70 0.41 -0.84
CA ASP A 68 9.31 -0.51 0.14
C ASP A 68 8.25 -1.42 0.79
N CYS A 69 7.06 -0.88 1.05
CA CYS A 69 5.90 -1.58 1.55
C CYS A 69 4.63 -1.02 0.88
N ALA A 70 3.50 -1.69 1.04
CA ALA A 70 2.23 -1.20 0.53
C ALA A 70 1.12 -1.25 1.59
N LEU A 71 0.17 -0.32 1.49
CA LEU A 71 -1.04 -0.28 2.29
C LEU A 71 -2.23 -0.22 1.33
N PHE A 72 -3.16 -1.14 1.45
CA PHE A 72 -4.34 -1.26 0.60
C PHE A 72 -5.59 -1.04 1.45
N ASN A 73 -6.38 -0.01 1.13
CA ASN A 73 -7.66 0.21 1.77
C ASN A 73 -8.73 -0.67 1.11
N PHE A 74 -9.26 -1.63 1.87
CA PHE A 74 -10.31 -2.57 1.49
C PHE A 74 -11.63 -2.21 2.17
N ASP A 75 -11.91 -0.92 2.37
CA ASP A 75 -13.23 -0.45 2.80
C ASP A 75 -14.30 -0.67 1.72
N GLY A 76 -15.56 -0.71 2.16
CA GLY A 76 -16.70 -0.83 1.27
C GLY A 76 -17.28 -2.26 1.15
N PRO A 77 -18.48 -2.36 0.54
CA PRO A 77 -19.14 -3.65 0.31
C PRO A 77 -18.44 -4.48 -0.77
N ASP A 78 -17.95 -3.82 -1.81
CA ASP A 78 -17.12 -4.40 -2.88
C ASP A 78 -15.74 -3.74 -2.85
N LEU A 79 -14.71 -4.51 -3.19
CA LEU A 79 -13.36 -3.97 -3.29
C LEU A 79 -13.21 -3.11 -4.53
N ASP A 80 -12.52 -1.98 -4.40
CA ASP A 80 -12.07 -1.22 -5.56
C ASP A 80 -11.18 -2.08 -6.45
N SER A 81 -11.59 -2.26 -7.71
CA SER A 81 -10.90 -3.14 -8.64
C SER A 81 -9.48 -2.69 -8.97
N GLY A 82 -9.20 -1.38 -8.94
CA GLY A 82 -7.85 -0.84 -9.13
C GLY A 82 -6.93 -1.28 -7.99
N THR A 83 -7.39 -1.05 -6.76
CA THR A 83 -6.71 -1.45 -5.52
C THR A 83 -6.44 -2.96 -5.48
N VAL A 84 -7.37 -3.79 -5.97
CA VAL A 84 -7.17 -5.26 -6.06
C VAL A 84 -6.06 -5.62 -7.05
N VAL A 85 -6.02 -4.99 -8.23
CA VAL A 85 -4.95 -5.20 -9.22
C VAL A 85 -3.60 -4.81 -8.64
N GLU A 86 -3.52 -3.67 -7.97
CA GLU A 86 -2.30 -3.18 -7.32
C GLU A 86 -1.86 -4.11 -6.19
N PHE A 87 -2.80 -4.62 -5.38
CA PHE A 87 -2.51 -5.59 -4.33
C PHE A 87 -1.90 -6.87 -4.89
N VAL A 88 -2.54 -7.49 -5.88
CA VAL A 88 -2.04 -8.72 -6.50
C VAL A 88 -0.68 -8.47 -7.19
N TYR A 89 -0.50 -7.32 -7.83
CA TYR A 89 0.77 -6.93 -8.43
C TYR A 89 1.88 -6.76 -7.37
N ALA A 90 1.56 -6.17 -6.21
CA ALA A 90 2.48 -6.09 -5.09
C ALA A 90 2.86 -7.48 -4.56
N LYS A 91 1.90 -8.41 -4.50
CA LYS A 91 2.16 -9.78 -4.06
C LYS A 91 2.99 -10.58 -5.06
N LEU A 92 2.81 -10.36 -6.36
CA LEU A 92 3.68 -10.91 -7.41
C LEU A 92 5.15 -10.53 -7.18
N LEU A 93 5.40 -9.31 -6.69
CA LEU A 93 6.74 -8.76 -6.43
C LEU A 93 7.25 -9.02 -5.00
N ASP A 94 6.55 -9.86 -4.24
CA ASP A 94 6.78 -10.16 -2.82
C ASP A 94 6.89 -8.90 -1.93
N ILE A 95 6.09 -7.87 -2.21
CA ILE A 95 6.10 -6.64 -1.42
C ILE A 95 5.37 -6.87 -0.08
N PRO A 96 5.98 -6.47 1.06
CA PRO A 96 5.29 -6.45 2.35
C PRO A 96 4.06 -5.55 2.31
N ALA A 97 2.91 -6.08 2.72
CA ALA A 97 1.63 -5.40 2.55
C ALA A 97 0.84 -5.30 3.87
N VAL A 98 0.06 -4.23 3.98
CA VAL A 98 -1.01 -4.10 4.97
C VAL A 98 -2.33 -3.96 4.24
N ILE A 99 -3.33 -4.73 4.63
CA ILE A 99 -4.72 -4.49 4.25
C ILE A 99 -5.37 -3.74 5.40
N LEU A 100 -5.93 -2.56 5.12
CA LEU A 100 -6.70 -1.77 6.08
C LEU A 100 -8.18 -1.90 5.74
N ARG A 101 -8.99 -2.28 6.72
CA ARG A 101 -10.45 -2.24 6.63
C ARG A 101 -11.06 -1.66 7.89
N THR A 102 -11.72 -0.53 7.74
CA THR A 102 -12.44 0.20 8.79
C THR A 102 -13.96 -0.02 8.70
N ASP A 103 -14.47 -0.48 7.56
CA ASP A 103 -15.84 -0.94 7.38
C ASP A 103 -16.06 -2.25 8.15
N PHE A 104 -16.78 -2.13 9.27
CA PHE A 104 -17.05 -3.23 10.19
C PHE A 104 -18.10 -4.21 9.69
N ARG A 105 -18.76 -3.90 8.57
CA ARG A 105 -19.76 -4.78 7.98
C ARG A 105 -19.04 -5.95 7.31
N GLY A 106 -19.66 -7.12 7.39
CA GLY A 106 -19.27 -8.27 6.59
C GLY A 106 -19.32 -7.95 5.09
N GLY A 107 -18.59 -8.73 4.32
CA GLY A 107 -18.49 -8.61 2.88
C GLY A 107 -17.80 -9.83 2.29
N GLY A 108 -17.84 -9.95 0.97
CA GLY A 108 -17.27 -11.11 0.28
C GLY A 108 -18.05 -12.40 0.47
N ASP A 109 -17.35 -13.51 0.28
CA ASP A 109 -17.85 -14.88 0.14
C ASP A 109 -17.28 -15.84 1.19
N GLN A 110 -16.69 -15.31 2.25
CA GLN A 110 -16.15 -16.08 3.36
C GLN A 110 -17.17 -16.25 4.49
N ASP A 111 -17.01 -17.31 5.29
CA ASP A 111 -17.82 -17.55 6.49
C ASP A 111 -17.60 -16.46 7.55
N THR A 112 -18.44 -16.45 8.59
CA THR A 112 -18.44 -15.44 9.67
C THR A 112 -17.07 -15.19 10.32
N ASP A 113 -16.17 -16.18 10.29
CA ASP A 113 -14.83 -16.10 10.88
C ASP A 113 -13.73 -15.74 9.85
N GLY A 114 -14.08 -15.56 8.58
CA GLY A 114 -13.15 -15.19 7.50
C GLY A 114 -12.96 -13.68 7.33
N ASP A 115 -12.11 -13.30 6.39
CA ASP A 115 -11.93 -11.88 6.06
C ASP A 115 -13.21 -11.32 5.40
N ALA A 116 -13.55 -10.07 5.73
CA ALA A 116 -14.80 -9.41 5.30
C ALA A 116 -14.75 -8.87 3.85
N TRP A 117 -14.06 -9.58 2.97
CA TRP A 117 -13.90 -9.27 1.55
C TRP A 117 -13.73 -10.56 0.74
N ASN A 118 -13.66 -10.43 -0.59
CA ASN A 118 -13.54 -11.56 -1.49
C ASN A 118 -12.36 -12.49 -1.14
N LEU A 119 -12.61 -13.80 -1.05
CA LEU A 119 -11.62 -14.79 -0.61
C LEU A 119 -10.34 -14.80 -1.47
N MET A 120 -10.42 -14.38 -2.74
CA MET A 120 -9.29 -14.36 -3.66
C MET A 120 -8.23 -13.31 -3.31
N ALA A 121 -8.55 -12.38 -2.40
CA ALA A 121 -7.62 -11.38 -1.88
C ALA A 121 -7.06 -11.73 -0.48
N SER A 122 -7.33 -12.94 0.02
CA SER A 122 -6.94 -13.37 1.37
C SER A 122 -5.74 -14.34 1.36
N PHE A 123 -5.17 -14.58 2.53
CA PHE A 123 -4.09 -15.56 2.77
C PHE A 123 -2.74 -15.30 2.06
N TYR A 124 -2.56 -14.12 1.46
CA TYR A 124 -1.28 -13.77 0.86
C TYR A 124 -0.21 -13.59 1.95
N PRO A 125 0.95 -14.25 1.82
CA PRO A 125 2.04 -14.16 2.79
C PRO A 125 2.63 -12.75 2.85
N ARG A 126 3.35 -12.44 3.94
CA ARG A 126 3.91 -11.10 4.21
C ARG A 126 2.84 -9.99 4.10
N THR A 127 1.61 -10.32 4.50
CA THR A 127 0.47 -9.39 4.54
C THR A 127 -0.09 -9.36 5.96
N ARG A 128 -0.42 -8.17 6.46
CA ARG A 128 -1.07 -7.98 7.77
C ARG A 128 -2.41 -7.30 7.58
N ASN A 129 -3.44 -7.82 8.24
CA ASN A 129 -4.78 -7.24 8.19
C ASN A 129 -4.98 -6.33 9.41
N VAL A 130 -5.43 -5.10 9.15
CA VAL A 130 -5.88 -4.15 10.17
C VAL A 130 -7.37 -3.96 9.95
N SER A 131 -8.17 -4.80 10.62
CA SER A 131 -9.62 -4.73 10.61
C SER A 131 -10.13 -4.13 11.92
N LEU A 132 -10.96 -3.09 11.85
CA LEU A 132 -11.51 -2.42 13.04
C LEU A 132 -12.91 -1.89 12.81
N ASN A 133 -13.64 -1.63 13.91
CA ASN A 133 -14.94 -0.98 13.83
C ASN A 133 -14.81 0.54 13.84
N ALA A 134 -14.83 1.16 12.66
CA ALA A 134 -14.68 2.61 12.48
C ALA A 134 -15.67 3.39 13.34
N MET A 135 -16.94 2.99 13.35
CA MET A 135 -18.00 3.71 14.05
C MET A 135 -17.77 3.69 15.56
N ALA A 136 -17.42 2.54 16.13
CA ALA A 136 -17.14 2.41 17.55
C ALA A 136 -15.91 3.26 17.95
N TRP A 137 -14.85 3.20 17.16
CA TRP A 137 -13.60 3.94 17.41
C TRP A 137 -13.79 5.45 17.27
N TYR A 138 -14.55 5.88 16.27
CA TYR A 138 -14.90 7.28 16.08
C TYR A 138 -15.77 7.80 17.22
N GLN A 139 -16.81 7.05 17.65
CA GLN A 139 -17.63 7.44 18.79
C GLN A 139 -16.81 7.54 20.08
N GLN A 140 -15.85 6.64 20.28
CA GLN A 140 -14.94 6.71 21.41
C GLN A 140 -14.10 8.00 21.35
N ALA A 141 -13.49 8.30 20.19
CA ALA A 141 -12.73 9.54 20.02
C ALA A 141 -13.61 10.80 20.21
N ARG A 142 -14.88 10.77 19.78
CA ARG A 142 -15.85 11.86 20.00
C ARG A 142 -16.21 12.09 21.46
N ARG A 143 -16.14 11.06 22.32
CA ARG A 143 -16.36 11.22 23.76
C ARG A 143 -15.13 11.79 24.48
N GLU A 144 -13.94 11.57 23.94
CA GLU A 144 -12.67 11.97 24.54
C GLU A 144 -12.19 13.36 24.10
N ALA A 145 -12.66 13.86 22.96
CA ALA A 145 -12.19 15.12 22.39
C ALA A 145 -13.24 16.24 22.48
N ASP A 146 -12.74 17.47 22.66
CA ASP A 146 -13.59 18.66 22.87
C ASP A 146 -14.43 19.03 21.64
N ASP A 147 -13.92 18.77 20.43
CA ASP A 147 -14.57 19.12 19.17
C ASP A 147 -14.44 18.04 18.08
N PRO A 148 -15.22 18.10 16.99
CA PRO A 148 -15.20 17.09 15.93
C PRO A 148 -13.85 16.94 15.22
N MET A 149 -13.09 18.02 15.05
CA MET A 149 -11.79 18.02 14.38
C MET A 149 -10.75 17.33 15.26
N ALA A 150 -10.74 17.64 16.56
CA ALA A 150 -9.91 16.98 17.56
C ALA A 150 -10.22 15.47 17.63
N ALA A 151 -11.51 15.10 17.60
CA ALA A 151 -11.92 13.69 17.55
C ALA A 151 -11.46 12.98 16.28
N ALA A 152 -11.60 13.62 15.11
CA ALA A 152 -11.14 13.07 13.84
C ALA A 152 -9.62 12.86 13.83
N ALA A 153 -8.85 13.81 14.39
CA ALA A 153 -7.41 13.69 14.53
C ALA A 153 -7.01 12.54 15.48
N LEU A 154 -7.67 12.42 16.64
CA LEU A 154 -7.44 11.32 17.59
C LEU A 154 -7.80 9.96 16.97
N TYR A 155 -8.92 9.88 16.26
CA TYR A 155 -9.33 8.69 15.53
C TYR A 155 -8.31 8.28 14.46
N ALA A 156 -7.87 9.22 13.62
CA ALA A 156 -6.84 8.98 12.61
C ALA A 156 -5.50 8.56 13.23
N ASP A 157 -5.10 9.17 14.36
CA ASP A 157 -3.88 8.80 15.07
C ASP A 157 -3.93 7.35 15.57
N ARG A 158 -5.11 6.85 15.99
CA ARG A 158 -5.28 5.44 16.41
C ARG A 158 -5.15 4.48 15.23
N ILE A 159 -5.78 4.78 14.09
CA ILE A 159 -5.67 3.95 12.88
C ILE A 159 -4.21 3.94 12.40
N ALA A 160 -3.57 5.11 12.33
CA ALA A 160 -2.19 5.25 11.91
C ALA A 160 -1.23 4.39 12.76
N ARG A 161 -1.40 4.35 14.09
CA ARG A 161 -0.60 3.47 14.95
C ARG A 161 -0.77 2.00 14.61
N LYS A 162 -2.01 1.55 14.38
CA LYS A 162 -2.27 0.16 13.96
C LYS A 162 -1.67 -0.14 12.60
N ALA A 163 -1.76 0.78 11.65
CA ALA A 163 -1.11 0.65 10.35
C ALA A 163 0.41 0.56 10.47
N ILE A 164 1.05 1.42 11.28
CA ILE A 164 2.50 1.40 11.54
C ILE A 164 2.93 0.06 12.15
N ASP A 165 2.23 -0.42 13.19
CA ASP A 165 2.55 -1.70 13.83
C ASP A 165 2.45 -2.86 12.81
N ALA A 166 1.41 -2.83 11.96
CA ALA A 166 1.21 -3.82 10.91
C ALA A 166 2.27 -3.74 9.81
N LEU A 167 2.69 -2.54 9.40
CA LEU A 167 3.77 -2.32 8.44
C LEU A 167 5.10 -2.84 8.98
N ASP A 168 5.41 -2.58 10.25
CA ASP A 168 6.61 -3.09 10.90
C ASP A 168 6.58 -4.63 10.94
N ALA A 169 5.44 -5.23 11.28
CA ALA A 169 5.26 -6.68 11.33
C ALA A 169 5.23 -7.37 9.95
N ALA A 170 4.76 -6.69 8.90
CA ALA A 170 4.79 -7.18 7.52
C ALA A 170 6.24 -7.15 6.99
N ARG A 171 6.93 -6.02 7.19
CA ARG A 171 8.31 -5.81 6.76
C ARG A 171 9.30 -6.76 7.44
N ALA A 172 9.07 -7.07 8.72
CA ALA A 172 9.90 -8.01 9.46
C ALA A 172 9.72 -9.47 9.02
N ALA A 173 8.65 -9.80 8.28
CA ALA A 173 8.46 -11.14 7.74
C ALA A 173 9.48 -11.39 6.61
N PRO A 174 10.16 -12.55 6.61
CA PRO A 174 11.17 -12.87 5.60
C PRO A 174 10.56 -12.90 4.20
N SER A 175 11.35 -12.45 3.23
CA SER A 175 11.03 -12.56 1.81
C SER A 175 10.78 -14.02 1.43
N LEU A 176 9.78 -14.23 0.58
CA LEU A 176 9.51 -15.54 -0.01
C LEU A 176 10.37 -15.82 -1.24
N LEU A 177 11.01 -14.80 -1.80
CA LEU A 177 11.96 -14.96 -2.88
C LEU A 177 13.27 -15.54 -2.32
N ASN A 178 13.24 -16.82 -1.96
CA ASN A 178 14.44 -17.60 -1.66
C ASN A 178 15.14 -18.01 -2.97
N ALA A 179 15.55 -17.01 -3.75
CA ALA A 179 16.09 -17.17 -5.10
C ALA A 179 17.40 -16.39 -5.24
N THR A 180 18.15 -16.64 -6.32
CA THR A 180 19.38 -15.89 -6.57
C THR A 180 19.04 -14.43 -6.93
N PRO A 181 19.97 -13.47 -6.76
CA PRO A 181 19.74 -12.09 -7.21
C PRO A 181 19.27 -12.00 -8.68
N ASP A 182 19.81 -12.86 -9.55
CA ASP A 182 19.44 -12.93 -10.96
C ASP A 182 17.97 -13.35 -11.17
N ASP A 183 17.45 -14.28 -10.36
CA ASP A 183 16.05 -14.72 -10.42
C ASP A 183 15.10 -13.60 -9.99
N VAL A 184 15.46 -12.86 -8.93
CA VAL A 184 14.68 -11.70 -8.44
C VAL A 184 14.66 -10.60 -9.49
N GLU A 185 15.80 -10.28 -10.10
CA GLU A 185 15.87 -9.32 -11.20
C GLU A 185 15.06 -9.80 -12.42
N HIS A 186 15.06 -11.10 -12.71
CA HIS A 186 14.24 -11.64 -13.80
C HIS A 186 12.74 -11.44 -13.54
N LEU A 187 12.27 -11.73 -12.32
CA LEU A 187 10.89 -11.48 -11.90
C LEU A 187 10.51 -10.00 -12.03
N TYR A 188 11.33 -9.09 -11.50
CA TYR A 188 11.06 -7.65 -11.59
C TYR A 188 11.07 -7.16 -13.04
N ARG A 189 11.97 -7.66 -13.88
CA ARG A 189 11.98 -7.35 -15.32
C ARG A 189 10.71 -7.82 -16.01
N TRP A 190 10.23 -9.02 -15.70
CA TRP A 190 8.97 -9.54 -16.22
C TRP A 190 7.78 -8.69 -15.75
N ALA A 191 7.72 -8.36 -14.46
CA ALA A 191 6.67 -7.54 -13.86
C ALA A 191 6.55 -6.15 -14.51
N LEU A 192 7.67 -5.56 -14.92
CA LEU A 192 7.70 -4.27 -15.62
C LEU A 192 7.41 -4.38 -17.13
N THR A 193 7.48 -5.60 -17.69
CA THR A 193 7.30 -5.83 -19.14
C THR A 193 5.90 -6.34 -19.46
N PHE A 194 5.35 -7.29 -18.69
CA PHE A 194 4.08 -7.95 -19.02
C PHE A 194 2.87 -7.00 -19.12
N PRO A 195 2.76 -5.90 -18.36
CA PRO A 195 1.63 -4.97 -18.51
C PRO A 195 1.61 -4.27 -19.88
N GLY A 196 2.75 -4.29 -20.59
CA GLY A 196 2.94 -3.60 -21.86
C GLY A 196 2.72 -2.10 -21.74
N GLY A 197 2.31 -1.47 -22.84
CA GLY A 197 1.89 -0.06 -22.84
C GLY A 197 2.98 0.93 -22.44
N GLY A 198 4.27 0.59 -22.58
CA GLY A 198 5.40 1.47 -22.24
C GLY A 198 5.80 1.49 -20.76
N LEU A 199 5.28 0.60 -19.90
CA LEU A 199 5.70 0.55 -18.49
C LEU A 199 7.21 0.31 -18.33
N ALA A 200 7.78 -0.62 -19.11
CA ALA A 200 9.21 -0.89 -19.11
C ALA A 200 10.03 0.34 -19.48
N ASP A 201 9.59 1.10 -20.49
CA ASP A 201 10.26 2.33 -20.92
C ASP A 201 10.15 3.43 -19.85
N ARG A 202 8.98 3.56 -19.21
CA ARG A 202 8.77 4.50 -18.10
C ARG A 202 9.65 4.16 -16.89
N ALA A 203 9.78 2.88 -16.56
CA ALA A 203 10.63 2.40 -15.47
C ALA A 203 12.12 2.62 -15.76
N ALA A 204 12.50 2.45 -17.03
CA ALA A 204 13.86 2.65 -17.51
C ALA A 204 14.24 4.13 -17.60
N GLY A 205 13.33 5.02 -17.97
CA GLY A 205 13.65 6.44 -18.16
C GLY A 205 14.76 6.63 -19.20
N GLU A 206 15.87 7.26 -18.81
CA GLU A 206 17.06 7.44 -19.66
C GLU A 206 18.04 6.25 -19.60
N GLU A 207 17.89 5.34 -18.62
CA GLU A 207 18.76 4.17 -18.47
C GLU A 207 18.20 2.93 -19.19
N SER A 208 18.96 1.85 -19.24
CA SER A 208 18.43 0.56 -19.72
C SER A 208 17.49 -0.05 -18.68
N LEU A 209 16.47 -0.80 -19.13
CA LEU A 209 15.58 -1.56 -18.22
C LEU A 209 16.36 -2.47 -17.25
N ARG A 210 17.49 -3.04 -17.71
CA ARG A 210 18.35 -3.87 -16.85
C ARG A 210 18.93 -3.05 -15.68
N ALA A 211 19.41 -1.84 -15.95
CA ALA A 211 19.96 -0.95 -14.92
C ALA A 211 18.87 -0.50 -13.93
N ALA A 212 17.69 -0.14 -14.42
CA ALA A 212 16.56 0.22 -13.57
C ALA A 212 16.12 -0.92 -12.64
N VAL A 213 15.99 -2.14 -13.19
CA VAL A 213 15.67 -3.33 -12.40
C VAL A 213 16.73 -3.59 -11.33
N HIS A 214 18.01 -3.57 -11.71
CA HIS A 214 19.12 -3.78 -10.77
C HIS A 214 19.09 -2.75 -9.63
N ARG A 215 18.82 -1.48 -9.94
CA ARG A 215 18.69 -0.39 -8.96
C ARG A 215 17.52 -0.62 -7.99
N ILE A 216 16.35 -1.03 -8.50
CA ILE A 216 15.17 -1.32 -7.67
C ILE A 216 15.46 -2.50 -6.73
N VAL A 217 15.95 -3.61 -7.27
CA VAL A 217 16.24 -4.83 -6.49
C VAL A 217 17.33 -4.57 -5.46
N SER A 218 18.45 -3.98 -5.86
CA SER A 218 19.57 -3.66 -4.95
C SER A 218 19.14 -2.75 -3.80
N SER A 219 18.31 -1.74 -4.09
CA SER A 219 17.74 -0.87 -3.05
C SER A 219 16.94 -1.67 -2.03
N LYS A 220 16.06 -2.57 -2.47
CA LYS A 220 15.21 -3.39 -1.59
C LYS A 220 16.02 -4.42 -0.80
N THR A 221 16.98 -5.09 -1.43
CA THR A 221 17.89 -6.05 -0.77
C THR A 221 18.74 -5.34 0.30
N SER A 222 19.26 -4.14 0.04
CA SER A 222 20.02 -3.36 1.03
C SER A 222 19.21 -3.00 2.28
N ARG A 223 17.89 -2.99 2.16
CA ARG A 223 16.92 -2.72 3.23
C ARG A 223 16.32 -3.99 3.85
N ASN A 224 16.80 -5.17 3.43
CA ASN A 224 16.31 -6.48 3.86
C ASN A 224 14.80 -6.68 3.57
N LEU A 225 14.35 -6.21 2.41
CA LEU A 225 12.95 -6.32 1.96
C LEU A 225 12.73 -7.47 0.97
N LEU A 226 13.78 -7.87 0.25
CA LEU A 226 13.84 -8.99 -0.69
C LEU A 226 14.96 -9.94 -0.30
#